data_AF-A0A090RWM0-F1
#
_entry.id   AF-A0A090RWM0-F1
#
_cell.length_a   1.000
_cell.length_b   1.000
_cell.length_c   1.000
_cell.angle_alpha   90.00
_cell.angle_beta   90.00
_cell.angle_gamma   90.00
#
_symmetry.space_group_name_H-M   'P 1'
#
loop_
_entity.id
_entity.type
_entity.pdbx_description
1 polymer ?
#
loop_
_entity_poly.entity_id
_entity_poly.type
_entity_poly.pdbx_seq_one_letter_code
_entity_poly.pdbx_strand_id
1 'polypeptide(L)'
;MLTLNLSGVINFDAIPYNDNFLLFGSWSWILLLFVKAVYDDSRWWIAFGVLAGLSAMAKYSTFAPVAMVFILSLTVPSVRRFWRDRNFYIGIVIFLALVTPNFFWMFANNFSSVKWVGSQVAAQLSPGSWLALLSVFYPLILLAGLLGKRVCALPSNYQRRCG
;
A
#
# COMPACT_ATOMS: atom_id res chain seq x y z
N MET A 1 -0.42 14.67 -2.02
CA MET A 1 0.40 15.79 -1.54
C MET A 1 0.44 15.90 -0.01
N LEU A 2 -0.68 15.73 0.72
CA LEU A 2 -0.67 15.77 2.20
C LEU A 2 0.03 14.57 2.89
N THR A 3 0.05 13.38 2.27
CA THR A 3 0.71 12.19 2.83
C THR A 3 2.24 12.27 2.82
N LEU A 4 2.83 12.95 1.83
CA LEU A 4 4.27 13.20 1.70
C LEU A 4 4.82 14.11 2.81
N ASN A 5 3.98 14.99 3.38
CA ASN A 5 4.39 15.98 4.37
C ASN A 5 4.20 15.50 5.82
N LEU A 6 3.58 14.34 6.06
CA LEU A 6 3.25 13.94 7.42
C LEU A 6 4.43 13.30 8.18
N SER A 7 5.36 12.64 7.47
CA SER A 7 6.51 12.01 8.11
C SER A 7 7.79 12.79 7.79
N GLY A 8 8.31 13.51 8.78
CA GLY A 8 9.59 14.22 8.66
C GLY A 8 10.75 13.27 8.36
N VAL A 9 10.70 12.03 8.86
CA VAL A 9 11.71 10.98 8.63
C VAL A 9 11.83 10.64 7.14
N ILE A 10 10.72 10.62 6.42
CA ILE A 10 10.66 10.36 4.97
C ILE A 10 11.41 11.43 4.16
N ASN A 11 11.38 12.68 4.59
CA ASN A 11 12.05 13.78 3.87
C ASN A 11 13.57 13.74 4.07
N PHE A 12 14.07 13.27 5.23
CA PHE A 12 15.51 13.16 5.50
C PHE A 12 16.15 11.93 4.82
N ASP A 13 15.47 10.77 4.83
CA ASP A 13 15.98 9.55 4.18
C ASP A 13 15.94 9.61 2.64
N ALA A 14 15.24 10.59 2.07
CA ALA A 14 15.18 10.86 0.63
C ALA A 14 16.28 11.83 0.14
N ILE A 15 17.03 12.48 1.06
CA ILE A 15 18.13 13.39 0.71
C ILE A 15 19.29 12.64 0.03
N PRO A 16 19.71 11.45 0.48
CA PRO A 16 20.64 10.62 -0.27
C PRO A 16 19.94 10.07 -1.52
N TYR A 17 20.58 10.17 -2.69
CA TYR A 17 20.07 9.57 -3.92
C TYR A 17 20.13 8.03 -3.84
N ASN A 18 19.08 7.41 -3.28
CA ASN A 18 18.90 5.96 -3.25
C ASN A 18 17.46 5.57 -3.62
N ASP A 19 17.20 4.27 -3.66
CA ASP A 19 15.93 3.64 -4.00
C ASP A 19 14.74 4.03 -3.08
N ASN A 20 14.99 4.54 -1.88
CA ASN A 20 14.00 5.09 -0.94
C ASN A 20 13.27 6.32 -1.51
N PHE A 21 13.94 7.13 -2.34
CA PHE A 21 13.32 8.31 -2.95
C PHE A 21 12.08 7.90 -3.78
N LEU A 22 12.23 6.86 -4.60
CA LEU A 22 11.15 6.28 -5.41
C LEU A 22 10.09 5.61 -4.53
N LEU A 23 10.50 4.92 -3.45
CA LEU A 23 9.59 4.27 -2.50
C LEU A 23 8.65 5.28 -1.84
N PHE A 24 9.18 6.32 -1.21
CA PHE A 24 8.36 7.23 -0.43
C PHE A 24 7.49 8.14 -1.31
N GLY A 25 8.02 8.57 -2.46
CA GLY A 25 7.25 9.27 -3.47
C GLY A 25 6.06 8.41 -3.92
N SER A 26 6.32 7.18 -4.34
CA SER A 26 5.27 6.28 -4.83
C SER A 26 4.21 5.93 -3.79
N TRP A 27 4.58 5.70 -2.52
CA TRP A 27 3.61 5.38 -1.47
C TRP A 27 2.56 6.48 -1.28
N SER A 28 3.00 7.75 -1.33
CA SER A 28 2.09 8.88 -1.19
C SER A 28 1.07 8.94 -2.33
N TRP A 29 1.51 8.60 -3.55
CA TRP A 29 0.63 8.50 -4.71
C TRP A 29 -0.28 7.27 -4.65
N ILE A 30 0.22 6.11 -4.20
CA ILE A 30 -0.58 4.90 -3.99
C ILE A 30 -1.72 5.16 -3.01
N LEU A 31 -1.43 5.80 -1.87
CA LEU A 31 -2.45 6.16 -0.88
C LEU A 31 -3.44 7.19 -1.42
N LEU A 32 -2.98 8.17 -2.20
CA LEU A 32 -3.86 9.13 -2.85
C LEU A 32 -4.82 8.44 -3.84
N LEU A 33 -4.30 7.57 -4.70
CA LEU A 33 -5.09 6.81 -5.67
C LEU A 33 -6.09 5.89 -4.98
N PHE A 34 -5.70 5.26 -3.87
CA PHE A 34 -6.61 4.48 -3.04
C PHE A 34 -7.76 5.33 -2.50
N VAL A 35 -7.49 6.50 -1.92
CA VAL A 35 -8.53 7.41 -1.41
C VAL A 35 -9.45 7.86 -2.55
N LYS A 36 -8.90 8.23 -3.71
CA LYS A 36 -9.69 8.61 -4.90
C LYS A 36 -10.53 7.45 -5.44
N ALA A 37 -10.00 6.23 -5.41
CA ALA A 37 -10.73 5.03 -5.83
C ALA A 37 -11.90 4.71 -4.91
N VAL A 38 -11.75 4.97 -3.61
CA VAL A 38 -12.79 4.71 -2.61
C VAL A 38 -13.88 5.78 -2.61
N TYR A 39 -13.52 7.05 -2.79
CA TYR A 39 -14.43 8.19 -2.57
C TYR A 39 -14.87 8.93 -3.83
N ASP A 40 -14.06 8.99 -4.89
CA ASP A 40 -14.39 9.71 -6.13
C ASP A 40 -14.93 8.77 -7.21
N ASP A 41 -14.05 7.95 -7.80
CA ASP A 41 -14.35 7.11 -8.97
C ASP A 41 -13.56 5.80 -8.90
N SER A 42 -14.24 4.66 -9.09
CA SER A 42 -13.59 3.36 -9.02
C SER A 42 -12.58 3.09 -10.15
N ARG A 43 -12.58 3.88 -11.24
CA ARG A 43 -11.56 3.82 -12.29
C ARG A 43 -10.15 4.07 -11.75
N TRP A 44 -10.02 4.80 -10.64
CA TRP A 44 -8.72 5.02 -10.00
C TRP A 44 -8.08 3.72 -9.47
N TRP A 45 -8.83 2.62 -9.32
CA TRP A 45 -8.27 1.30 -9.02
C TRP A 45 -7.31 0.78 -10.10
N ILE A 46 -7.53 1.16 -11.36
CA ILE A 46 -6.65 0.82 -12.48
C ILE A 46 -5.30 1.53 -12.31
N ALA A 47 -5.33 2.85 -12.08
CA ALA A 47 -4.13 3.64 -11.83
C ALA A 47 -3.41 3.17 -10.56
N PHE A 48 -4.15 2.81 -9.51
CA PHE A 48 -3.61 2.21 -8.30
C PHE A 48 -2.84 0.92 -8.62
N GLY A 49 -3.42 0.01 -9.40
CA GLY A 49 -2.78 -1.26 -9.78
C GLY A 49 -1.48 -1.06 -10.57
N VAL A 50 -1.48 -0.15 -11.55
CA VAL A 50 -0.28 0.21 -12.33
C VAL A 50 0.82 0.74 -11.40
N LEU A 51 0.50 1.76 -10.60
CA LEU A 51 1.50 2.42 -9.77
C LEU A 51 2.02 1.51 -8.66
N ALA A 52 1.13 0.73 -8.03
CA ALA A 52 1.51 -0.25 -7.02
C ALA A 52 2.43 -1.33 -7.60
N GLY A 53 2.16 -1.81 -8.81
CA GLY A 53 2.97 -2.83 -9.48
C GLY A 53 4.37 -2.31 -9.80
N LEU A 54 4.47 -1.15 -10.45
CA LEU A 54 5.75 -0.51 -10.75
C LEU A 54 6.56 -0.21 -9.48
N SER A 55 5.89 0.25 -8.43
CA SER A 55 6.55 0.61 -7.17
C SER A 55 6.99 -0.61 -6.37
N ALA A 56 6.29 -1.74 -6.50
CA ALA A 56 6.73 -3.03 -5.95
C ALA A 56 7.97 -3.57 -6.68
N MET A 57 8.09 -3.32 -7.99
CA MET A 57 9.30 -3.66 -8.77
C MET A 57 10.48 -2.74 -8.46
N ALA A 58 10.23 -1.48 -8.08
CA ALA A 58 11.28 -0.60 -7.58
C ALA A 58 11.78 -1.05 -6.21
N LYS A 59 10.86 -1.35 -5.27
CA LYS A 59 11.21 -1.79 -3.92
C LYS A 59 10.11 -2.61 -3.27
N TYR A 60 10.45 -3.80 -2.80
CA TYR A 60 9.49 -4.76 -2.23
C TYR A 60 8.79 -4.26 -0.97
N SER A 61 9.34 -3.27 -0.26
CA SER A 61 8.65 -2.65 0.88
C SER A 61 7.25 -2.11 0.49
N THR A 62 7.02 -1.76 -0.78
CA THR A 62 5.71 -1.35 -1.31
C THR A 62 4.61 -2.40 -1.15
N PHE A 63 4.94 -3.67 -0.96
CA PHE A 63 3.91 -4.67 -0.61
C PHE A 63 3.21 -4.34 0.72
N ALA A 64 3.81 -3.57 1.63
CA ALA A 64 3.19 -3.19 2.90
C ALA A 64 1.92 -2.32 2.72
N PRO A 65 1.93 -1.16 2.04
CA PRO A 65 0.71 -0.40 1.77
C PRO A 65 -0.29 -1.17 0.90
N VAL A 66 0.16 -2.03 -0.03
CA VAL A 66 -0.75 -2.88 -0.82
C VAL A 66 -1.46 -3.90 0.05
N ALA A 67 -0.74 -4.58 0.94
CA ALA A 67 -1.31 -5.53 1.91
C ALA A 67 -2.28 -4.83 2.86
N MET A 68 -1.97 -3.60 3.28
CA MET A 68 -2.87 -2.79 4.10
C MET A 68 -4.18 -2.49 3.37
N VAL A 69 -4.13 -2.04 2.11
CA VAL A 69 -5.33 -1.83 1.28
C VAL A 69 -6.13 -3.12 1.11
N PHE A 70 -5.46 -4.26 0.94
CA PHE A 70 -6.10 -5.57 0.89
C PHE A 70 -6.84 -5.88 2.19
N ILE A 71 -6.19 -5.74 3.35
CA ILE A 71 -6.83 -5.93 4.66
C ILE A 71 -8.03 -4.98 4.84
N LEU A 72 -7.90 -3.71 4.45
CA LEU A 72 -9.01 -2.75 4.50
C LEU A 72 -10.17 -3.17 3.60
N SER A 73 -9.89 -3.75 2.42
CA SER A 73 -10.92 -4.27 1.52
C SER A 73 -11.71 -5.44 2.12
N LEU A 74 -11.16 -6.15 3.11
CA LEU A 74 -11.85 -7.23 3.81
C LEU A 74 -12.57 -6.75 5.06
N THR A 75 -11.99 -5.80 5.78
CA THR A 75 -12.43 -5.37 7.12
C THR A 75 -13.34 -4.14 7.12
N VAL A 76 -13.20 -3.23 6.16
CA VAL A 76 -13.93 -1.97 6.12
C VAL A 76 -15.07 -2.03 5.09
N PRO A 77 -16.35 -1.89 5.49
CA PRO A 77 -17.49 -2.01 4.58
C PRO A 77 -17.43 -1.05 3.37
N SER A 78 -16.92 0.17 3.56
CA SER A 78 -16.81 1.18 2.49
C SER A 78 -15.80 0.80 1.39
N VAL A 79 -14.82 -0.05 1.71
CA VAL A 79 -13.85 -0.59 0.75
C VAL A 79 -14.32 -1.96 0.23
N ARG A 80 -14.91 -2.79 1.11
CA ARG A 80 -15.40 -4.13 0.78
C ARG A 80 -16.44 -4.15 -0.34
N ARG A 81 -17.23 -3.08 -0.49
CA ARG A 81 -18.19 -2.96 -1.62
C ARG A 81 -17.54 -3.09 -3.00
N PHE A 82 -16.26 -2.77 -3.15
CA PHE A 82 -15.54 -2.82 -4.42
C PHE A 82 -15.21 -4.24 -4.89
N TRP A 83 -15.39 -5.27 -4.06
CA TRP A 83 -15.34 -6.67 -4.51
C TRP A 83 -16.41 -7.02 -5.56
N ARG A 84 -17.44 -6.18 -5.73
CA ARG A 84 -18.46 -6.30 -6.79
C ARG A 84 -18.15 -5.44 -8.02
N ASP A 85 -17.07 -4.66 -8.01
CA ASP A 85 -16.72 -3.71 -9.06
C ASP A 85 -15.69 -4.29 -10.05
N ARG A 86 -15.95 -4.16 -11.36
CA ARG A 86 -15.05 -4.60 -12.42
C ARG A 86 -13.70 -3.84 -12.39
N ASN A 87 -13.70 -2.55 -12.10
CA ASN A 87 -12.46 -1.74 -12.12
C ASN A 87 -11.48 -2.19 -11.04
N PHE A 88 -11.98 -2.69 -9.90
CA PHE A 88 -11.16 -3.25 -8.83
C PHE A 88 -10.39 -4.49 -9.31
N TYR A 89 -11.07 -5.41 -9.98
CA TYR A 89 -10.42 -6.60 -10.56
C TYR A 89 -9.43 -6.26 -11.66
N ILE A 90 -9.73 -5.27 -12.52
CA ILE A 90 -8.76 -4.81 -13.54
C ILE A 90 -7.49 -4.31 -12.85
N GLY A 91 -7.61 -3.52 -11.77
CA GLY A 91 -6.46 -3.08 -10.98
C GLY A 91 -5.64 -4.25 -10.41
N ILE A 92 -6.30 -5.27 -9.87
CA ILE A 92 -5.64 -6.50 -9.36
C ILE A 92 -4.90 -7.22 -10.48
N VAL A 93 -5.54 -7.44 -11.63
CA VAL A 93 -4.94 -8.14 -12.77
C VAL A 93 -3.70 -7.39 -13.28
N ILE A 94 -3.78 -6.06 -13.39
CA ILE A 94 -2.63 -5.23 -13.79
C ILE A 94 -1.49 -5.35 -12.79
N PHE A 95 -1.80 -5.22 -11.50
CA PHE A 95 -0.78 -5.36 -10.44
C PHE A 95 -0.08 -6.72 -10.53
N LEU A 96 -0.84 -7.80 -10.62
CA LEU A 96 -0.30 -9.15 -10.75
C LEU A 96 0.53 -9.29 -12.02
N ALA A 97 0.01 -8.85 -13.17
CA ALA A 97 0.75 -8.92 -14.44
C ALA A 97 2.12 -8.22 -14.40
N LEU A 98 2.25 -7.14 -13.64
CA LEU A 98 3.52 -6.43 -13.45
C LEU A 98 4.48 -7.14 -12.49
N VAL A 99 3.95 -7.74 -11.41
CA VAL A 99 4.76 -8.38 -10.36
C VAL A 99 5.14 -9.82 -10.73
N THR A 100 4.26 -10.53 -11.42
CA THR A 100 4.39 -11.96 -11.74
C THR A 100 5.70 -12.31 -12.50
N PRO A 101 6.16 -11.55 -13.51
CA PRO A 101 7.42 -11.86 -14.19
C PRO A 101 8.63 -11.87 -13.23
N ASN A 102 8.69 -10.91 -12.31
CA ASN A 102 9.72 -10.86 -11.29
C ASN A 102 9.62 -12.03 -10.30
N PHE A 103 8.39 -12.41 -9.93
CA PHE A 103 8.17 -13.56 -9.05
C PHE A 103 8.63 -14.89 -9.68
N PHE A 104 8.35 -15.11 -10.97
CA PHE A 104 8.84 -16.28 -11.70
C PHE A 104 10.36 -16.30 -11.78
N TRP A 105 11.00 -15.17 -12.06
CA TRP A 105 12.45 -15.07 -12.06
C TRP A 105 13.02 -15.39 -10.67
N MET A 106 12.41 -14.88 -9.60
CA MET A 106 12.83 -15.18 -8.23
C MET A 106 12.69 -16.67 -7.88
N PHE A 107 11.60 -17.31 -8.31
CA PHE A 107 11.39 -18.74 -8.09
C PHE A 107 12.48 -19.57 -8.80
N ALA A 108 12.78 -19.25 -10.05
CA ALA A 108 13.86 -19.90 -10.80
C ALA A 108 15.25 -19.68 -10.18
N ASN A 109 15.46 -18.56 -9.49
CA ASN A 109 16.72 -18.19 -8.84
C ASN A 109 16.75 -18.48 -7.32
N ASN A 110 15.92 -19.43 -6.85
CA ASN A 110 15.90 -19.89 -5.45
C ASN A 110 15.71 -18.76 -4.42
N PHE A 111 14.91 -17.74 -4.75
CA PHE A 111 14.61 -16.58 -3.91
C PHE A 111 15.86 -15.88 -3.36
N SER A 112 16.92 -15.78 -4.17
CA SER A 112 18.20 -15.17 -3.82
C SER A 112 18.06 -13.78 -3.16
N SER A 113 17.15 -12.94 -3.67
CA SER A 113 16.84 -11.62 -3.11
C SER A 113 16.24 -11.69 -1.70
N VAL A 114 15.34 -12.64 -1.43
CA VAL A 114 14.73 -12.82 -0.09
C VAL A 114 15.75 -13.36 0.91
N LYS A 115 16.62 -14.30 0.48
CA LYS A 115 17.70 -14.82 1.32
C LYS A 115 18.69 -13.73 1.72
N TRP A 116 19.05 -12.85 0.78
CA TRP A 116 19.90 -11.70 1.07
C TRP A 116 19.23 -10.74 2.06
N VAL A 117 17.96 -10.35 1.84
CA VAL A 117 17.22 -9.50 2.79
C VAL A 117 17.12 -10.16 4.17
N GLY A 118 16.85 -11.47 4.23
CA GLY A 118 16.79 -12.22 5.48
C GLY A 118 18.08 -12.13 6.29
N SER A 119 19.25 -12.24 5.63
CA SER A 119 20.55 -12.06 6.29
C SER A 119 20.78 -10.65 6.83
N GLN A 120 20.25 -9.62 6.16
CA GLN A 120 20.35 -8.22 6.60
C GLN A 120 19.39 -7.93 7.76
N VAL A 121 18.15 -8.44 7.69
CA VAL A 121 17.13 -8.24 8.73
C VAL A 121 17.50 -8.97 10.01
N ALA A 122 17.95 -10.23 9.93
CA ALA A 122 18.39 -10.99 11.10
C ALA A 122 19.55 -10.30 11.85
N ALA A 123 20.41 -9.59 11.13
CA ALA A 123 21.51 -8.82 11.71
C ALA A 123 21.06 -7.49 12.37
N GLN A 124 19.86 -6.99 12.08
CA GLN A 124 19.36 -5.66 12.49
C GLN A 124 18.12 -5.69 13.41
N LEU A 125 17.65 -6.88 13.83
CA LEU A 125 16.56 -7.01 14.80
C LEU A 125 17.04 -6.63 16.21
N SER A 126 17.14 -5.33 16.47
CA SER A 126 17.35 -4.73 17.79
C SER A 126 16.01 -4.38 18.44
N PRO A 127 15.90 -4.38 19.78
CA PRO A 127 14.71 -3.89 20.49
C PRO A 127 14.29 -2.45 20.10
N GLY A 128 15.23 -1.61 19.61
CA GLY A 128 14.96 -0.26 19.12
C GLY A 128 14.24 -0.21 17.76
N SER A 129 14.26 -1.31 16.99
CA SER A 129 13.66 -1.38 15.65
C SER A 129 12.13 -1.35 15.66
N TRP A 130 11.50 -1.63 16.81
CA TRP A 130 10.04 -1.56 16.95
C TRP A 130 9.48 -0.14 16.85
N LEU A 131 10.20 0.86 17.38
CA LEU A 131 9.80 2.26 17.25
C LEU A 131 9.93 2.75 15.81
N ALA A 132 10.96 2.31 15.09
CA ALA A 132 11.15 2.62 13.67
C ALA A 132 10.04 2.00 12.81
N LEU A 133 9.62 0.77 13.12
CA LEU A 133 8.47 0.14 12.45
C LEU A 133 7.18 0.97 12.66
N LEU A 134 6.89 1.35 13.90
CA LEU A 134 5.69 2.13 14.22
C LEU A 134 5.71 3.53 13.58
N SER A 135 6.88 4.19 13.52
CA SER A 135 7.02 5.51 12.90
C SER A 135 6.91 5.49 11.36
N VAL A 136 7.19 4.35 10.72
CA VAL A 136 6.98 4.18 9.28
C VAL A 136 5.51 3.86 8.96
N PHE A 137 4.85 3.09 9.82
CA PHE A 137 3.49 2.59 9.54
C PHE A 137 2.35 3.40 10.19
N TYR A 138 2.61 4.38 11.07
CA TYR A 138 1.54 5.20 11.66
C TYR A 138 0.63 5.93 10.63
N PRO A 139 1.10 6.41 9.45
CA PRO A 139 0.20 7.08 8.51
C PRO A 139 -0.84 6.11 7.94
N LEU A 140 -0.47 4.83 7.78
CA LEU A 140 -1.38 3.77 7.38
C LEU A 140 -2.42 3.55 8.48
N ILE A 141 -1.99 3.36 9.73
CA ILE A 141 -2.87 3.13 10.88
C ILE A 141 -3.86 4.30 11.05
N LEU A 142 -3.39 5.53 10.90
CA LEU A 142 -4.21 6.74 11.01
C LEU A 142 -5.25 6.81 9.88
N LEU A 143 -4.86 6.47 8.64
CA LEU A 143 -5.79 6.38 7.51
C LEU A 143 -6.86 5.31 7.74
N ALA A 144 -6.49 4.12 8.25
CA ALA A 144 -7.44 3.06 8.61
C ALA A 144 -8.45 3.53 9.66
N GLY A 145 -7.99 4.23 10.70
CA GLY A 145 -8.84 4.80 11.74
C GLY A 145 -9.81 5.87 11.22
N LEU A 146 -9.36 6.74 10.31
CA LEU A 146 -10.21 7.77 9.69
C LEU A 146 -11.30 7.14 8.81
N LEU A 147 -10.95 6.12 8.02
CA LEU A 147 -11.91 5.37 7.21
C LEU A 147 -12.97 4.70 8.09
N GLY A 148 -12.57 4.08 9.21
CA GLY A 148 -13.47 3.44 10.17
C GLY A 148 -14.44 4.42 10.84
N LYS A 149 -13.97 5.59 11.30
CA LYS A 149 -14.82 6.58 11.98
C LYS A 149 -15.90 7.18 11.07
N ARG A 150 -15.62 7.36 9.77
CA ARG A 150 -16.61 7.91 8.82
C ARG A 150 -17.71 6.91 8.45
N VAL A 151 -17.54 5.60 8.72
CA VAL A 151 -18.61 4.59 8.55
C VAL A 151 -19.73 4.79 9.57
N CYS A 152 -19.42 5.20 10.80
CA CYS A 152 -20.42 5.47 11.84
C CYS A 152 -21.20 6.78 11.61
N ALA A 153 -20.68 7.69 10.78
CA ALA A 153 -21.29 9.00 10.53
C ALA A 153 -22.17 9.05 9.27
N LEU A 154 -22.27 7.96 8.49
CA LEU A 154 -23.09 7.93 7.28
C LEU A 154 -24.57 7.68 7.64
N PRO A 155 -25.51 8.51 7.15
CA PRO A 155 -26.94 8.33 7.41
C PRO A 155 -27.44 6.98 6.89
N SER A 156 -28.36 6.37 7.63
CA SER A 156 -28.96 5.02 7.44
C SER A 156 -29.32 4.66 5.99
N ASN A 157 -29.70 5.63 5.16
CA ASN A 157 -30.04 5.42 3.76
C ASN A 157 -28.86 4.95 2.89
N TYR A 158 -27.61 5.28 3.27
CA TYR A 158 -26.40 4.83 2.55
C TYR A 158 -25.88 3.47 3.07
N GLN A 159 -26.21 3.10 4.31
CA GLN A 159 -25.81 1.82 4.91
C GLN A 159 -26.46 0.62 4.21
N ARG A 160 -27.69 0.76 3.69
CA ARG A 160 -28.39 -0.32 2.96
C ARG A 160 -27.72 -0.73 1.65
N ARG A 161 -26.86 0.11 1.05
CA ARG A 161 -26.06 -0.26 -0.15
C ARG A 161 -24.77 -1.00 0.20
N CYS A 162 -24.39 -1.05 1.48
CA CYS A 162 -23.16 -1.67 1.97
C CYS A 162 -23.38 -3.03 2.66
N GLY A 163 -24.61 -3.55 2.62
CA GLY A 163 -25.00 -4.91 3.03
C GLY A 163 -24.74 -5.94 1.94
#